data_AF-A0A1A7XG91-F1
#
_entry.id   AF-A0A1A7XG91-F1
#
_cell.length_a   1.000
_cell.length_b   1.000
_cell.length_c   1.000
_cell.angle_alpha   90.00
_cell.angle_beta   90.00
_cell.angle_gamma   90.00
#
_symmetry.space_group_name_H-M   'P 1'
#
loop_
_entity.id
_entity.type
_entity.pdbx_description
1 polymer ?
#
loop_
_entity_poly.entity_id
_entity_poly.type
_entity_poly.pdbx_seq_one_letter_code
_entity_poly.pdbx_strand_id
1 'polypeptide(L)'
;LYCTGMFRQRQLWKHVSSCAKKSSKSITSGKMGALEDISPEDSAHQIPSDVKKILSTMKQDEIPLVIQNDSLLIQLAKSLTRKFRKDPSKRDYIQHKLSEMGRFLLELQKRTILSFEDALLPKNFVRVVT
;
A
#
# COMPACT_ATOMS: atom_id res chain seq x y z
N LEU A 1 -16.10 8.76 -17.08
CA LEU A 1 -16.30 9.07 -15.64
C LEU A 1 -16.42 7.77 -14.86
N TYR A 2 -15.44 7.48 -14.00
CA TYR A 2 -15.44 6.33 -13.10
C TYR A 2 -15.66 6.81 -11.66
N CYS A 3 -16.31 6.00 -10.82
CA CYS A 3 -16.50 6.34 -9.41
C CYS A 3 -15.32 5.87 -8.58
N THR A 4 -14.75 6.76 -7.75
CA THR A 4 -13.65 6.48 -6.83
C THR A 4 -14.12 6.21 -5.39
N GLY A 5 -15.44 6.10 -5.16
CA GLY A 5 -15.99 5.83 -3.84
C GLY A 5 -15.73 4.39 -3.36
N MET A 6 -15.33 4.24 -2.10
CA MET A 6 -15.16 2.93 -1.47
C MET A 6 -16.45 2.50 -0.75
N PHE A 7 -16.92 1.27 -1.02
CA PHE A 7 -18.17 0.74 -0.47
C PHE A 7 -17.97 -0.66 0.13
N ARG A 8 -18.76 -1.02 1.13
CA ARG A 8 -18.78 -2.39 1.66
C ARG A 8 -19.26 -3.35 0.56
N GLN A 9 -18.68 -4.55 0.47
CA GLN A 9 -18.97 -5.53 -0.59
C GLN A 9 -20.49 -5.81 -0.76
N ARG A 10 -21.23 -5.97 0.35
CA ARG A 10 -22.70 -6.18 0.36
C ARG A 10 -23.53 -4.99 -0.18
N GLN A 11 -22.91 -3.83 -0.37
CA GLN A 11 -23.54 -2.59 -0.88
C GLN A 11 -23.08 -2.24 -2.30
N LEU A 12 -22.03 -2.88 -2.82
CA LEU A 12 -21.39 -2.53 -4.09
C LEU A 12 -22.38 -2.65 -5.28
N TRP A 13 -23.22 -3.69 -5.31
CA TRP A 13 -24.24 -3.88 -6.35
C TRP A 13 -25.32 -2.77 -6.36
N LYS A 14 -25.74 -2.30 -5.17
CA LYS A 14 -26.66 -1.16 -5.02
C LYS A 14 -26.01 0.16 -5.46
N HIS A 15 -24.70 0.32 -5.23
CA HIS A 15 -23.96 1.47 -5.72
C HIS A 15 -23.84 1.46 -7.25
N VAL A 16 -23.34 0.38 -7.86
CA VAL A 16 -23.09 0.28 -9.31
C VAL A 16 -24.36 0.57 -10.12
N SER A 17 -25.49 0.00 -9.72
CA SER A 17 -26.80 0.22 -10.37
C SER A 17 -27.36 1.65 -10.26
N SER A 18 -26.88 2.45 -9.30
CA SER A 18 -27.27 3.85 -9.09
C SER A 18 -26.26 4.86 -9.63
N CYS A 19 -24.95 4.54 -9.58
CA CYS A 19 -23.88 5.48 -9.85
C CYS A 19 -23.75 5.82 -11.35
N ALA A 20 -23.92 4.83 -12.23
CA ALA A 20 -23.93 5.05 -13.68
C ALA A 20 -24.97 6.11 -14.14
N LYS A 21 -26.04 6.31 -13.35
CA LYS A 21 -27.13 7.25 -13.64
C LYS A 21 -26.89 8.67 -13.10
N LYS A 22 -25.79 8.90 -12.38
CA LYS A 22 -25.53 10.17 -11.64
C LYS A 22 -24.32 10.97 -12.13
N SER A 23 -23.64 10.53 -13.18
CA SER A 23 -22.39 11.15 -13.68
C SER A 23 -22.53 12.56 -14.29
N SER A 24 -23.70 13.21 -14.17
CA SER A 24 -24.00 14.54 -14.72
C SER A 24 -24.22 15.64 -13.68
N LYS A 25 -24.12 15.39 -12.36
CA LYS A 25 -24.35 16.44 -11.33
C LYS A 25 -23.32 16.50 -10.20
N SER A 26 -22.83 17.74 -10.00
CA SER A 26 -22.02 18.32 -8.92
C SER A 26 -20.69 17.66 -8.54
N ILE A 27 -19.62 18.31 -9.00
CA ILE A 27 -18.48 18.64 -8.14
C ILE A 27 -19.01 19.49 -6.97
N THR A 28 -18.80 19.06 -5.72
CA THR A 28 -18.45 19.94 -4.56
C THR A 28 -18.33 19.15 -3.27
N SER A 29 -17.28 19.46 -2.50
CA SER A 29 -17.16 19.33 -1.03
C SER A 29 -17.28 17.93 -0.40
N GLY A 30 -16.14 17.42 0.08
CA GLY A 30 -16.05 16.15 0.82
C GLY A 30 -14.75 16.01 1.62
N LYS A 31 -14.28 17.12 2.21
CA LYS A 31 -13.18 17.22 3.21
C LYS A 31 -12.12 16.11 3.15
N MET A 32 -11.21 16.19 2.17
CA MET A 32 -10.03 15.32 2.12
C MET A 32 -9.14 15.59 3.34
N GLY A 33 -9.21 14.69 4.33
CA GLY A 33 -8.31 14.71 5.48
C GLY A 33 -6.89 14.47 5.00
N ALA A 34 -6.02 15.47 5.25
CA ALA A 34 -4.61 15.54 4.86
C ALA A 34 -3.98 14.23 4.35
N LEU A 35 -4.07 14.01 3.04
CA LEU A 35 -3.02 13.27 2.34
C LEU A 35 -1.84 14.23 2.28
N GLU A 36 -0.88 14.05 3.20
CA GLU A 36 0.41 14.74 3.11
C GLU A 36 1.03 14.44 1.75
N ASP A 37 1.41 15.53 1.07
CA ASP A 37 1.80 15.59 -0.32
C ASP A 37 2.80 14.48 -0.71
N ILE A 38 2.31 13.48 -1.46
CA ILE A 38 3.16 12.46 -2.08
C ILE A 38 3.72 13.09 -3.34
N SER A 39 4.74 13.94 -3.16
CA SER A 39 5.47 14.54 -4.28
C SER A 39 5.98 13.42 -5.22
N PRO A 40 5.68 13.49 -6.53
CA PRO A 40 5.93 12.40 -7.47
C PRO A 40 7.40 12.26 -7.91
N GLU A 41 8.31 13.07 -7.37
CA GLU A 41 9.65 13.30 -7.94
C GLU A 41 10.79 12.50 -7.27
N ASP A 42 10.50 11.66 -6.27
CA ASP A 42 11.52 10.92 -5.53
C ASP A 42 11.78 9.55 -6.19
N SER A 43 12.54 9.58 -7.30
CA SER A 43 12.85 8.48 -8.24
C SER A 43 12.51 7.08 -7.74
N ALA A 44 11.54 6.43 -8.42
CA ALA A 44 10.89 5.19 -7.97
C ALA A 44 11.83 3.98 -7.79
N HIS A 45 13.11 4.09 -8.18
CA HIS A 45 14.10 3.01 -8.15
C HIS A 45 15.23 3.26 -7.14
N GLN A 46 15.38 4.46 -6.57
CA GLN A 46 16.34 4.67 -5.49
C GLN A 46 15.69 4.41 -4.12
N ILE A 47 16.24 3.40 -3.43
CA ILE A 47 15.97 3.14 -2.02
C ILE A 47 16.85 4.08 -1.18
N PRO A 48 16.29 5.00 -0.37
CA PRO A 48 17.04 5.94 0.45
C PRO A 48 17.96 5.25 1.48
N SER A 49 19.03 5.94 1.91
CA SER A 49 20.02 5.37 2.84
C SER A 49 19.41 5.01 4.20
N ASP A 50 18.45 5.78 4.71
CA ASP A 50 17.74 5.48 5.95
C ASP A 50 16.84 4.24 5.82
N VAL A 51 16.15 4.07 4.69
CA VAL A 51 15.42 2.83 4.37
C VAL A 51 16.36 1.64 4.25
N LYS A 52 17.48 1.75 3.51
CA LYS A 52 18.49 0.68 3.39
C LYS A 52 19.02 0.24 4.76
N LYS A 53 19.28 1.17 5.67
CA LYS A 53 19.73 0.89 7.05
C LYS A 53 18.69 0.14 7.89
N ILE A 54 17.40 0.36 7.66
CA ILE A 54 16.33 -0.41 8.31
C ILE A 54 16.30 -1.83 7.74
N LEU A 55 16.33 -1.98 6.42
CA LEU A 55 16.29 -3.29 5.76
C LEU A 55 17.52 -4.15 6.11
N SER A 56 18.70 -3.54 6.26
CA SER A 56 19.92 -4.27 6.66
C SER A 56 19.90 -4.75 8.12
N THR A 57 19.11 -4.13 9.01
CA THR A 57 18.96 -4.60 10.41
C THR A 57 17.86 -5.63 10.60
N MET A 58 17.02 -5.85 9.59
CA MET A 58 16.06 -6.95 9.61
C MET A 58 16.79 -8.30 9.59
N LYS A 59 16.11 -9.34 10.07
CA LYS A 59 16.59 -10.72 9.97
C LYS A 59 16.92 -11.03 8.50
N GLN A 60 18.09 -11.62 8.26
CA GLN A 60 18.59 -11.99 6.93
C GLN A 60 17.91 -13.29 6.44
N ASP A 61 16.58 -13.27 6.38
CA ASP A 61 15.78 -14.26 5.66
C ASP A 61 15.37 -13.70 4.29
N GLU A 62 14.39 -14.31 3.62
CA GLU A 62 13.89 -13.85 2.31
C GLU A 62 13.11 -12.52 2.38
N ILE A 63 12.67 -12.09 3.56
CA ILE A 63 11.73 -10.97 3.71
C ILE A 63 12.32 -9.61 3.25
N PRO A 64 13.58 -9.24 3.57
CA PRO A 64 14.18 -8.01 3.06
C PRO A 64 14.32 -7.98 1.54
N LEU A 65 14.45 -9.13 0.87
CA LEU A 65 14.48 -9.21 -0.60
C LEU A 65 13.08 -9.01 -1.19
N VAL A 66 12.06 -9.64 -0.61
CA VAL A 66 10.64 -9.45 -0.98
C VAL A 66 10.25 -7.97 -0.86
N ILE A 67 10.66 -7.30 0.21
CA ILE A 67 10.43 -5.86 0.42
C ILE A 67 11.14 -5.01 -0.63
N GLN A 68 12.37 -5.36 -1.01
CA GLN A 68 13.14 -4.60 -2.02
C GLN A 68 12.57 -4.74 -3.43
N ASN A 69 11.91 -5.85 -3.73
CA ASN A 69 11.36 -6.16 -5.05
C ASN A 69 9.90 -5.67 -5.25
N ASP A 70 9.22 -5.20 -4.20
CA ASP A 70 7.84 -4.67 -4.29
C ASP A 70 7.80 -3.14 -4.12
N SER A 71 7.24 -2.46 -5.12
CA SER A 71 7.15 -1.00 -5.20
C SER A 71 6.39 -0.38 -4.03
N LEU A 72 5.30 -1.01 -3.58
CA LEU A 72 4.44 -0.50 -2.52
C LEU A 72 5.02 -0.78 -1.13
N LEU A 73 5.76 -1.89 -0.95
CA LEU A 73 6.57 -2.12 0.25
C LEU A 73 7.70 -1.11 0.39
N ILE A 74 8.39 -0.75 -0.70
CA ILE A 74 9.39 0.34 -0.67
C ILE A 74 8.73 1.69 -0.35
N GLN A 75 7.56 2.01 -0.92
CA GLN A 75 6.83 3.24 -0.57
C GLN A 75 6.38 3.25 0.90
N LEU A 76 5.90 2.12 1.43
CA LEU A 76 5.57 1.97 2.84
C LEU A 76 6.80 2.19 3.73
N ALA A 77 7.95 1.61 3.36
CA ALA A 77 9.21 1.79 4.07
C ALA A 77 9.68 3.26 4.06
N LYS A 78 9.64 3.93 2.90
CA LYS A 78 9.90 5.38 2.76
C LYS A 78 8.98 6.19 3.70
N SER A 79 7.67 5.92 3.65
CA SER A 79 6.65 6.63 4.44
C SER A 79 6.82 6.45 5.96
N LEU A 80 7.00 5.21 6.43
CA LEU A 80 7.23 4.91 7.84
C LEU A 80 8.55 5.51 8.35
N THR A 81 9.62 5.42 7.57
CA THR A 81 10.93 5.99 7.91
C THR A 81 10.86 7.52 8.00
N ARG A 82 10.17 8.18 7.06
CA ARG A 82 9.90 9.63 7.09
C ARG A 82 9.09 10.03 8.33
N LYS A 83 8.00 9.31 8.61
CA LYS A 83 7.08 9.56 9.73
C LYS A 83 7.76 9.48 11.10
N PHE A 84 8.66 8.52 11.29
CA PHE A 84 9.36 8.31 12.56
C PHE A 84 10.84 8.70 12.54
N ARG A 85 11.28 9.52 11.57
CA ARG A 85 12.69 9.94 11.41
C ARG A 85 13.33 10.52 12.67
N LYS A 86 12.54 11.16 13.54
CA LYS A 86 12.98 11.78 14.79
C LYS A 86 12.81 10.89 16.04
N ASP A 87 12.30 9.67 15.90
CA ASP A 87 12.01 8.75 17.01
C ASP A 87 12.70 7.39 16.82
N PRO A 88 13.93 7.23 17.32
CA PRO A 88 14.68 5.98 17.23
C PRO A 88 13.97 4.76 17.85
N SER A 89 13.07 4.97 18.82
CA SER A 89 12.32 3.88 19.48
C SER A 89 11.38 3.14 18.52
N LYS A 90 11.01 3.77 17.40
CA LYS A 90 10.10 3.18 16.40
C LYS A 90 10.83 2.33 15.36
N ARG A 91 12.16 2.22 15.39
CA ARG A 91 12.89 1.38 14.43
C ARG A 91 12.41 -0.07 14.45
N ASP A 92 12.15 -0.63 15.62
CA ASP A 92 11.68 -2.02 15.75
C ASP A 92 10.22 -2.14 15.28
N TYR A 93 9.38 -1.15 15.54
CA TYR A 93 8.03 -1.07 14.97
C TYR A 93 8.04 -1.04 13.43
N ILE A 94 8.94 -0.26 12.81
CA ILE A 94 9.05 -0.23 11.34
C ILE A 94 9.52 -1.59 10.82
N GLN A 95 10.55 -2.19 11.42
CA GLN A 95 11.05 -3.51 11.02
C GLN A 95 9.98 -4.59 11.17
N HIS A 96 9.25 -4.62 12.28
CA HIS A 96 8.13 -5.53 12.49
C HIS A 96 7.07 -5.31 11.42
N LYS A 97 6.67 -4.05 11.16
CA LYS A 97 5.58 -3.78 10.23
C LYS A 97 5.93 -4.12 8.78
N LEU A 98 7.16 -3.83 8.35
CA LEU A 98 7.65 -4.26 7.04
C LEU A 98 7.74 -5.78 6.97
N SER A 99 8.18 -6.45 8.05
CA SER A 99 8.25 -7.91 8.09
C SER A 99 6.89 -8.59 7.98
N GLU A 100 5.86 -8.06 8.65
CA GLU A 100 4.47 -8.53 8.52
C GLU A 100 3.98 -8.43 7.08
N MET A 101 4.21 -7.29 6.44
CA MET A 101 3.73 -7.04 5.08
C MET A 101 4.51 -7.86 4.03
N GLY A 102 5.82 -8.07 4.22
CA GLY A 102 6.62 -8.97 3.37
C GLY A 102 6.21 -10.44 3.50
N ARG A 103 5.95 -10.91 4.74
CA ARG A 103 5.38 -12.26 4.97
C ARG A 103 3.99 -12.41 4.35
N PHE A 104 3.15 -11.38 4.42
CA PHE A 104 1.86 -11.39 3.76
C PHE A 104 2.00 -11.51 2.23
N LEU A 105 2.94 -10.77 1.61
CA LEU A 105 3.21 -10.90 0.18
C LEU A 105 3.69 -12.30 -0.21
N LEU A 106 4.56 -12.94 0.58
CA LEU A 106 4.97 -14.34 0.35
C LEU A 106 3.78 -15.31 0.37
N GLU A 107 2.80 -15.10 1.26
CA GLU A 107 1.58 -15.92 1.30
C GLU A 107 0.68 -15.65 0.09
N LEU A 108 0.58 -14.38 -0.34
CA LEU A 108 -0.11 -13.99 -1.58
C LEU A 108 0.56 -14.58 -2.83
N GLN A 109 1.89 -14.72 -2.85
CA GLN A 109 2.64 -15.32 -3.96
C GLN A 109 2.35 -16.83 -4.11
N LYS A 110 2.12 -17.57 -3.03
CA LYS A 110 1.55 -18.94 -3.10
C LYS A 110 0.13 -18.93 -3.66
N ARG A 111 -0.64 -17.91 -3.25
CA ARG A 111 -1.90 -17.44 -3.86
C ARG A 111 -1.81 -17.09 -5.35
N THR A 112 -0.60 -17.12 -5.94
CA THR A 112 -0.18 -16.67 -7.28
C THR A 112 -0.42 -15.18 -7.58
N ILE A 113 -0.38 -14.34 -6.54
CA ILE A 113 -0.41 -12.87 -6.62
C ILE A 113 1.03 -12.37 -6.41
N LEU A 114 1.61 -11.70 -7.40
CA LEU A 114 3.07 -11.50 -7.44
C LEU A 114 3.57 -10.27 -6.66
N SER A 115 2.74 -9.23 -6.56
CA SER A 115 3.05 -7.96 -5.90
C SER A 115 1.81 -7.40 -5.20
N PHE A 116 1.98 -6.37 -4.35
CA PHE A 116 0.83 -5.65 -3.81
C PHE A 116 0.07 -4.86 -4.89
N GLU A 117 0.72 -4.43 -5.97
CA GLU A 117 0.01 -3.82 -7.11
C GLU A 117 -0.95 -4.83 -7.77
N ASP A 118 -0.52 -6.09 -7.95
CA ASP A 118 -1.39 -7.16 -8.44
C ASP A 118 -2.49 -7.50 -7.40
N ALA A 119 -2.16 -7.54 -6.10
CA ALA A 119 -3.14 -7.75 -5.03
C ALA A 119 -4.26 -6.68 -5.02
N LEU A 120 -3.93 -5.44 -5.39
CA LEU A 120 -4.86 -4.31 -5.45
C LEU A 120 -5.70 -4.26 -6.74
N LEU A 121 -5.48 -5.16 -7.70
CA LEU A 121 -6.37 -5.28 -8.87
C LEU A 121 -7.72 -5.89 -8.45
N PRO A 122 -8.87 -5.30 -8.81
CA PRO A 122 -10.19 -5.79 -8.37
C PRO A 122 -10.49 -7.26 -8.70
N LYS A 123 -9.92 -7.77 -9.80
CA LYS A 123 -10.01 -9.19 -10.21
C LYS A 123 -9.40 -10.16 -9.18
N ASN A 124 -8.46 -9.68 -8.35
CA ASN A 124 -7.71 -10.49 -7.39
C ASN A 124 -8.25 -10.40 -5.97
N PHE A 125 -9.18 -9.47 -5.66
CA PHE A 125 -9.70 -9.28 -4.30
C PHE A 125 -10.25 -10.57 -3.66
N VAL A 126 -10.88 -11.45 -4.44
CA VAL A 126 -11.36 -12.76 -3.95
C VAL A 126 -10.20 -13.63 -3.43
N ARG A 127 -9.03 -13.57 -4.07
CA ARG A 127 -7.82 -14.33 -3.69
C ARG A 127 -7.04 -13.69 -2.53
N VAL A 128 -7.31 -12.42 -2.21
CA VAL A 128 -6.69 -11.68 -1.10
C VAL A 128 -7.50 -11.79 0.20
N VAL A 129 -8.82 -11.87 0.10
CA VAL A 129 -9.76 -11.78 1.25
C VAL A 129 -10.16 -13.16 1.81
N THR A 130 -9.91 -14.24 1.06
CA THR A 130 -10.31 -15.63 1.41
C THR A 130 -9.13 -16.46 1.92
#